data_AF-A0A951KJG3-F1
#
_entry.id   AF-A0A951KJG3-F1
#
_cell.length_a   1.000
_cell.length_b   1.000
_cell.length_c   1.000
_cell.angle_alpha   90.00
_cell.angle_beta   90.00
_cell.angle_gamma   90.00
#
_symmetry.space_group_name_H-M   'P 1'
#
loop_
_entity.id
_entity.type
_entity.pdbx_description
1 polymer ?
#
loop_
_entity_poly.entity_id
_entity_poly.type
_entity_poly.pdbx_seq_one_letter_code
_entity_poly.pdbx_strand_id
1 'polypeptide(L)' 'MMEIDTTKPNAGRIYDYYLGGSHNFEVDRRAAEQLLALIPSAKPGARLNRWFLYDVVERLALHRASLPT' A
#
# COMPACT_ATOMS: atom_id res chain seq x y z
N MET A 1 5.98 24.10 3.51
CA MET A 1 5.32 22.80 3.25
C MET A 1 6.08 22.16 2.10
N MET A 2 6.51 20.91 2.23
CA MET A 2 7.25 20.24 1.15
C MET A 2 6.26 19.95 0.02
N GLU A 3 6.54 20.47 -1.17
CA GLU A 3 5.69 20.29 -2.34
C GLU A 3 5.81 18.85 -2.87
N ILE A 4 4.68 18.24 -3.24
CA ILE A 4 4.66 16.87 -3.76
C ILE A 4 4.88 16.93 -5.27
N ASP A 5 5.97 16.31 -5.74
CA ASP A 5 6.20 16.10 -7.18
C ASP A 5 5.17 15.08 -7.71
N THR A 6 4.21 15.59 -8.49
CA THR A 6 3.14 14.82 -9.13
C THR A 6 3.49 14.40 -10.56
N THR A 7 4.67 14.80 -11.06
CA THR A 7 5.15 14.47 -12.40
C THR A 7 5.94 13.17 -12.45
N LYS A 8 6.40 12.69 -11.29
CA LYS A 8 7.12 11.43 -11.15
C LYS A 8 6.30 10.40 -10.38
N PRO A 9 6.32 9.12 -10.80
CA PRO A 9 5.65 8.06 -10.06
C PRO A 9 6.23 7.89 -8.66
N ASN A 10 5.38 7.58 -7.70
CA ASN A 10 5.75 7.32 -6.31
C ASN A 10 5.27 5.93 -5.87
N ALA A 11 6.14 5.19 -5.17
CA ALA A 11 5.83 3.83 -4.73
C ALA A 11 4.60 3.74 -3.81
N GLY A 12 4.41 4.69 -2.90
CA GLY A 12 3.24 4.73 -2.01
C GLY A 12 1.94 4.97 -2.77
N ARG A 13 1.95 5.85 -3.78
CA ARG A 13 0.78 6.14 -4.62
C ARG A 13 0.47 5.00 -5.61
N ILE A 14 1.49 4.30 -6.10
CA ILE A 14 1.32 3.04 -6.85
C ILE A 14 0.69 1.98 -5.94
N TYR A 15 1.14 1.88 -4.69
CA TYR A 15 0.57 0.94 -3.72
C TYR A 15 -0.90 1.27 -3.41
N ASP A 16 -1.24 2.55 -3.25
CA ASP A 16 -2.63 3.03 -3.13
C ASP A 16 -3.48 2.58 -4.33
N TYR A 17 -2.97 2.75 -5.56
CA TYR A 17 -3.64 2.25 -6.76
C TYR A 17 -3.87 0.73 -6.75
N TYR A 18 -2.88 -0.07 -6.34
CA TYR A 18 -3.04 -1.53 -6.23
C TYR A 18 -4.12 -1.94 -5.23
N LEU A 19 -4.29 -1.15 -4.17
CA LEU A 19 -5.34 -1.36 -3.17
C LEU A 19 -6.72 -0.82 -3.59
N GLY A 20 -6.81 -0.13 -4.73
CA GLY A 20 -8.05 0.49 -5.24
C GLY A 20 -8.36 1.87 -4.64
N GLY A 21 -7.35 2.54 -4.09
CA GLY A 21 -7.46 3.91 -3.60
C GLY A 21 -7.48 4.96 -4.72
N SER A 22 -7.72 6.21 -4.32
CA SER A 22 -7.81 7.38 -5.21
C SER A 22 -6.72 8.42 -4.99
N HIS A 23 -5.78 8.19 -4.05
CA HIS A 23 -4.68 9.10 -3.73
C HIS A 23 -3.47 8.84 -4.64
N ASN A 24 -3.73 8.83 -5.94
CA ASN A 24 -2.76 8.55 -6.99
C ASN A 24 -3.01 9.43 -8.22
N PHE A 25 -1.92 9.85 -8.85
CA PHE A 25 -1.95 10.62 -10.09
C PHE A 25 -1.85 9.69 -11.30
N GLU A 26 -2.08 10.24 -12.50
CA GLU A 26 -1.99 9.48 -13.74
C GLU A 26 -0.60 8.84 -13.94
N VAL A 27 0.48 9.54 -13.56
CA VAL A 27 1.85 9.02 -13.66
C VAL A 27 2.06 7.77 -12.79
N ASP A 28 1.39 7.68 -11.65
CA ASP A 28 1.45 6.52 -10.77
C ASP A 28 0.67 5.35 -11.38
N ARG A 29 -0.54 5.61 -11.90
CA ARG A 29 -1.37 4.57 -12.55
C ARG A 29 -0.67 3.95 -13.75
N ARG A 30 -0.05 4.78 -14.60
CA ARG A 30 0.71 4.29 -15.77
C ARG A 30 1.89 3.41 -15.36
N ALA A 31 2.66 3.83 -14.35
CA ALA A 31 3.76 3.03 -13.82
C ALA A 31 3.25 1.73 -13.18
N ALA A 32 2.13 1.78 -12.47
CA ALA A 32 1.49 0.61 -11.87
C ALA A 32 1.06 -0.41 -12.93
N GLU A 33 0.44 0.02 -14.04
CA GLU A 33 0.06 -0.88 -15.13
C GLU A 33 1.27 -1.51 -15.82
N GLN A 34 2.36 -0.77 -16.01
CA GLN A 34 3.62 -1.33 -16.52
C GLN A 34 4.19 -2.39 -15.58
N LEU A 35 4.17 -2.14 -14.27
CA LEU A 35 4.58 -3.11 -13.27
C LEU A 35 3.67 -4.33 -13.22
N LEU A 36 2.36 -4.18 -13.43
CA LEU A 36 1.43 -5.31 -13.49
C LEU A 36 1.64 -6.20 -14.72
N ALA A 37 2.08 -5.62 -15.84
CA ALA A 37 2.47 -6.39 -17.01
C ALA A 37 3.71 -7.27 -16.74
N LEU A 38 4.63 -6.82 -15.89
CA LEU A 38 5.84 -7.56 -15.52
C LEU A 38 5.61 -8.51 -14.33
N ILE A 39 4.77 -8.10 -13.38
CA ILE A 39 4.50 -8.77 -12.11
C ILE A 39 2.98 -8.79 -11.89
N PRO A 40 2.25 -9.72 -12.54
CA PRO A 40 0.78 -9.82 -12.40
C PRO A 40 0.32 -10.03 -10.96
N SER A 41 1.19 -10.58 -10.11
CA SER A 41 0.93 -10.81 -8.69
C SER A 41 1.08 -9.57 -7.80
N ALA A 42 1.50 -8.41 -8.33
CA ALA A 42 1.72 -7.21 -7.51
C ALA A 42 0.43 -6.72 -6.82
N LYS A 43 -0.70 -6.71 -7.54
CA LYS A 43 -2.00 -6.30 -6.98
C LYS A 43 -2.50 -7.24 -5.86
N PRO A 44 -2.57 -8.58 -6.04
CA PRO A 44 -2.91 -9.48 -4.94
C PRO A 44 -1.85 -9.46 -3.82
N GLY A 45 -0.57 -9.28 -4.14
CA GLY A 45 0.50 -9.14 -3.15
C GLY A 45 0.33 -7.92 -2.24
N ALA A 46 -0.05 -6.76 -2.80
CA ALA A 46 -0.35 -5.57 -2.01
C ALA A 46 -1.53 -5.80 -1.04
N ARG A 47 -2.60 -6.49 -1.49
CA ARG A 47 -3.72 -6.85 -0.63
C ARG A 47 -3.32 -7.80 0.48
N LEU A 48 -2.50 -8.81 0.18
CA LEU A 48 -2.00 -9.76 1.18
C LEU A 48 -1.14 -9.06 2.23
N ASN A 49 -0.25 -8.17 1.81
CA ASN A 49 0.55 -7.37 2.73
C ASN A 49 -0.35 -6.52 3.65
N ARG A 50 -1.39 -5.86 3.08
CA ARG A 50 -2.32 -5.06 3.90
C ARG A 50 -3.10 -5.90 4.90
N TRP A 51 -3.54 -7.09 4.51
CA TRP A 51 -4.18 -8.04 5.42
C TRP A 51 -3.24 -8.49 6.55
N PHE A 52 -1.99 -8.82 6.21
CA PHE A 52 -0.99 -9.26 7.19
C PHE A 52 -0.67 -8.15 8.20
N LEU A 53 -0.48 -6.91 7.73
CA LEU A 53 -0.27 -5.75 8.61
C LEU A 53 -1.42 -5.59 9.60
N TYR A 54 -2.66 -5.73 9.13
CA TYR A 54 -3.85 -5.67 9.99
C TYR A 54 -3.82 -6.76 11.07
N ASP A 55 -3.63 -8.03 10.69
CA ASP A 55 -3.60 -9.17 11.63
C ASP A 55 -2.49 -9.01 12.68
N VAL A 56 -1.28 -8.59 12.28
CA VAL A 56 -0.17 -8.40 13.21
C VAL A 56 -0.46 -7.27 14.20
N VAL A 57 -0.96 -6.13 13.74
CA VAL A 57 -1.28 -4.98 14.61
C VAL A 57 -2.38 -5.36 15.59
N GLU A 58 -3.42 -6.08 15.14
CA GLU A 58 -4.50 -6.56 16.00
C GLU A 58 -3.97 -7.51 17.09
N ARG A 59 -3.15 -8.50 16.72
CA ARG A 59 -2.54 -9.43 17.68
C ARG A 59 -1.67 -8.71 18.70
N LEU A 60 -0.86 -7.75 18.28
CA LEU A 60 -0.01 -6.97 19.19
C LEU A 60 -0.82 -6.09 20.14
N ALA A 61 -1.90 -5.47 19.65
CA ALA A 61 -2.80 -4.68 20.47
C ALA A 61 -3.50 -5.55 21.54
N LEU A 62 -3.99 -6.72 21.15
CA LEU A 62 -4.60 -7.69 22.06
C LEU A 62 -3.58 -8.22 23.08
N HIS A 63 -2.35 -8.53 22.66
CA HIS A 63 -1.30 -8.96 23.56
C HIS A 63 -0.97 -7.89 24.61
N ARG A 64 -0.81 -6.62 24.20
CA ARG A 64 -0.57 -5.51 25.13
C ARG A 64 -1.71 -5.33 26.13
N ALA A 65 -2.96 -5.48 25.71
CA ALA A 65 -4.12 -5.38 26.60
C ALA A 65 -4.17 -6.50 27.66
N SER A 66 -3.47 -7.63 27.43
CA SER A 66 -3.39 -8.73 28.38
C SER A 66 -2.27 -8.60 29.43
N LEU A 67 -1.41 -7.58 29.32
CA LEU A 67 -0.35 -7.30 30.31
C LEU A 67 -0.89 -6.42 31.45
N PRO A 68 -0.58 -6.73 32.73
CA PRO A 68 -0.94 -5.85 33.84
C PRO A 68 -0.20 -4.50 33.70
N THR A 69 -0.94 -3.40 33.83
CA THR A 69 -0.43 -2.02 33.85
C THR A 69 0.38 -1.73 35.10
#